data_AF-A0A409WRE1-F1
#
_entry.id   AF-A0A409WRE1-F1
#
_cell.length_a   1.000
_cell.length_b   1.000
_cell.length_c   1.000
_cell.angle_alpha   90.00
_cell.angle_beta   90.00
_cell.angle_gamma   90.00
#
_symmetry.space_group_name_H-M   'P 1'
#
loop_
_entity.id
_entity.type
_entity.pdbx_description
1 polymer ?
#
loop_
_entity_poly.entity_id
_entity_poly.type
_entity_poly.pdbx_seq_one_letter_code
_entity_poly.pdbx_strand_id
1 'polypeptide(L)'
;MTTSNITFPLELVEAFVEQLAPGTGIVQEKQIFQTLISCTLASKYFSFAARKRLFSNLVVDRESEYLSQKNTSRNKIRTEEETSRRINTFLHLLADERSSDLALMVRSLHIVVDKNRVILQQATNLHSLLRVLSHRAHNLSMLQVYGLIFVSWPTIPQETADGLYTICRSLPVNHLSFRRVRDIPPIIASAQESPHLLYIDLKNAKFGEIETGMAAESNISPARNVMSEDLDLLGSLSRYGSYEIRHTSDGRTHIVGIDVAIQHPDDAKQLNQLLSDERVRSSLQYCCCDIYKSFLTTTAIDFGTMGLLRKLVIESRIGFSQKSETTRDAITSEIRVDIYQGYQGITDAMNSLIDHLYYGTTKSALQEIKVTLNVGHVLYKGINMFDAVDFGSLQRLRIDSLRQKHPLIQSTQFHMNVGLTPQNSAHPEVQSSVEEIVRKVITDAITFPPIDESLLPKIHICAKREH
;
A
#
# COMPACT_ATOMS: atom_id res chain seq x y z
N MET A 1 -8.41 -35.26 -44.85
CA MET A 1 -7.69 -35.22 -43.56
C MET A 1 -8.63 -34.62 -42.52
N THR A 2 -9.13 -35.44 -41.62
CA THR A 2 -9.95 -35.03 -40.48
C THR A 2 -9.04 -34.39 -39.44
N THR A 3 -9.13 -33.08 -39.25
CA THR A 3 -8.53 -32.40 -38.09
C THR A 3 -9.23 -32.93 -36.85
N SER A 4 -8.57 -33.81 -36.11
CA SER A 4 -8.98 -34.20 -34.76
C SER A 4 -9.14 -32.94 -33.92
N ASN A 5 -10.35 -32.69 -33.41
CA ASN A 5 -10.62 -31.62 -32.46
C ASN A 5 -9.81 -31.87 -31.19
N ILE A 6 -8.61 -31.30 -31.10
CA ILE A 6 -7.85 -31.24 -29.85
C ILE A 6 -8.60 -30.25 -28.95
N THR A 7 -9.48 -30.76 -28.10
CA THR A 7 -10.12 -29.99 -27.04
C THR A 7 -9.22 -30.00 -25.82
N PHE A 8 -8.68 -28.83 -25.46
CA PHE A 8 -8.00 -28.66 -24.18
C PHE A 8 -9.03 -28.74 -23.04
N PRO A 9 -8.71 -29.40 -21.91
CA PRO A 9 -9.44 -29.27 -20.66
C PRO A 9 -9.66 -27.80 -20.30
N LEU A 10 -10.83 -27.47 -19.75
CA LEU A 10 -11.20 -26.10 -19.39
C LEU A 10 -10.21 -25.52 -18.38
N GLU A 11 -9.73 -26.35 -17.45
CA GLU A 11 -8.79 -25.99 -16.40
C GLU A 11 -7.46 -25.52 -17.00
N LEU A 12 -6.99 -26.15 -18.09
CA LEU A 12 -5.79 -25.73 -18.80
C LEU A 12 -6.02 -24.42 -19.55
N VAL A 13 -7.18 -24.24 -20.18
CA VAL A 13 -7.54 -22.99 -20.86
C VAL A 13 -7.63 -21.83 -19.87
N GLU A 14 -8.27 -22.04 -18.70
CA GLU A 14 -8.32 -21.05 -17.63
C GLU A 14 -6.91 -20.72 -17.11
N ALA A 15 -6.07 -21.73 -16.85
CA ALA A 15 -4.69 -21.52 -16.41
C ALA A 15 -3.88 -20.74 -17.46
N PHE A 16 -4.02 -21.02 -18.76
CA PHE A 16 -3.35 -20.26 -19.80
C PHE A 16 -3.80 -18.79 -19.82
N VAL A 17 -5.10 -18.53 -19.74
CA VAL A 17 -5.63 -17.16 -19.72
C VAL A 17 -5.23 -16.41 -18.46
N GLU A 18 -5.17 -17.09 -17.32
CA GLU A 18 -4.69 -16.51 -16.07
C GLU A 18 -3.20 -16.18 -16.13
N GLN A 19 -2.36 -17.02 -16.73
CA GLN A 19 -0.94 -16.75 -16.96
C GLN A 19 -0.71 -15.62 -17.97
N LEU A 20 -1.60 -15.43 -18.95
CA LEU A 20 -1.52 -14.32 -19.90
C LEU A 20 -1.73 -12.97 -19.21
N ALA A 21 -2.52 -12.92 -18.14
CA ALA A 21 -2.84 -11.70 -17.41
C ALA A 21 -2.91 -11.99 -15.90
N PRO A 22 -1.77 -12.23 -15.23
CA PRO A 22 -1.77 -12.69 -13.85
C PRO A 22 -2.40 -11.66 -12.90
N GLY A 23 -3.05 -12.18 -11.87
CA GLY A 23 -3.63 -11.40 -10.78
C GLY A 23 -5.00 -10.78 -11.07
N THR A 24 -5.53 -10.11 -10.05
CA THR A 24 -6.85 -9.47 -10.05
C THR A 24 -6.80 -8.00 -10.43
N GLY A 25 -5.65 -7.46 -10.84
CA GLY A 25 -5.51 -6.05 -11.21
C GLY A 25 -5.99 -5.72 -12.63
N ILE A 26 -6.11 -4.42 -12.90
CA ILE A 26 -6.41 -3.86 -14.23
C ILE A 26 -5.36 -4.35 -15.24
N VAL A 27 -5.81 -4.88 -16.38
CA VAL A 27 -4.91 -5.23 -17.49
C VAL A 27 -4.44 -3.94 -18.17
N GLN A 28 -3.24 -3.48 -17.81
CA GLN A 28 -2.68 -2.23 -18.35
C GLN A 28 -1.91 -2.44 -19.66
N GLU A 29 -1.41 -3.66 -19.90
CA GLU A 29 -0.66 -3.96 -21.11
C GLU A 29 -1.58 -4.14 -22.31
N LYS A 30 -1.44 -3.26 -23.30
CA LYS A 30 -2.25 -3.27 -24.52
C LYS A 30 -2.20 -4.63 -25.24
N GLN A 31 -1.03 -5.26 -25.30
CA GLN A 31 -0.85 -6.54 -25.97
C GLN A 31 -1.62 -7.66 -25.24
N ILE A 32 -1.56 -7.68 -23.91
CA ILE A 32 -2.34 -8.62 -23.09
C ILE A 32 -3.83 -8.39 -23.30
N PHE A 33 -4.30 -7.14 -23.24
CA PHE A 33 -5.72 -6.82 -23.44
C PHE A 33 -6.21 -7.25 -24.84
N GLN A 34 -5.46 -6.93 -25.89
CA GLN A 34 -5.79 -7.35 -27.26
C GLN A 34 -5.80 -8.88 -27.40
N THR A 35 -4.85 -9.56 -26.77
CA THR A 35 -4.79 -11.02 -26.75
C THR A 35 -6.02 -11.62 -26.07
N LEU A 36 -6.47 -11.05 -24.94
CA LEU A 36 -7.70 -11.47 -24.27
C LEU A 36 -8.92 -11.24 -25.17
N ILE A 37 -9.02 -10.11 -25.87
CA ILE A 37 -10.09 -9.87 -26.85
C ILE A 37 -10.05 -10.94 -27.96
N SER A 38 -8.87 -11.25 -28.51
CA SER A 38 -8.74 -12.33 -29.50
C SER A 38 -9.17 -13.69 -28.93
N CYS A 39 -8.85 -13.99 -27.67
CA CYS A 39 -9.30 -15.20 -26.99
C CYS A 39 -10.83 -15.28 -26.89
N THR A 40 -11.52 -14.12 -26.77
CA THR A 40 -13.00 -14.10 -26.79
C THR A 40 -13.62 -14.55 -28.10
N LEU A 41 -12.87 -14.49 -29.20
CA LEU A 41 -13.31 -14.86 -30.54
C LEU A 41 -12.83 -16.26 -30.97
N ALA A 42 -11.83 -16.83 -30.28
CA ALA A 42 -11.17 -18.06 -30.70
C ALA A 42 -12.03 -19.32 -30.50
N SER A 43 -12.67 -19.48 -29.34
CA SER A 43 -13.56 -20.61 -29.04
C SER A 43 -14.43 -20.32 -27.82
N LYS A 44 -15.45 -21.16 -27.58
CA LYS A 44 -16.33 -21.03 -26.40
C LYS A 44 -15.57 -21.08 -25.07
N TYR A 45 -14.62 -22.01 -24.93
CA TYR A 45 -13.85 -22.19 -23.69
C TYR A 45 -12.90 -21.02 -23.42
N PHE A 46 -12.14 -20.60 -24.43
CA PHE A 46 -11.29 -19.41 -24.34
C PHE A 46 -12.12 -18.14 -24.10
N SER A 47 -13.31 -18.07 -24.70
CA SER A 47 -14.19 -16.91 -24.54
C SER A 47 -14.74 -16.75 -23.14
N PHE A 48 -15.08 -17.84 -22.46
CA PHE A 48 -15.49 -17.76 -21.06
C PHE A 48 -14.33 -17.28 -20.16
N ALA A 49 -13.18 -17.93 -20.24
CA ALA A 49 -12.00 -17.59 -19.43
C ALA A 49 -11.53 -16.15 -19.68
N ALA A 50 -11.44 -15.73 -20.95
CA ALA A 50 -11.02 -14.40 -21.32
C ALA A 50 -12.02 -13.32 -20.87
N ARG A 51 -13.34 -13.57 -21.00
CA ARG A 51 -14.36 -12.65 -20.48
C ARG A 51 -14.30 -12.51 -18.97
N LYS A 52 -14.18 -13.63 -18.25
CA LYS A 52 -14.00 -13.63 -16.78
C LYS A 52 -12.82 -12.74 -16.38
N ARG A 53 -11.71 -12.81 -17.12
CA ARG A 53 -10.54 -11.95 -16.87
C ARG A 53 -10.78 -10.48 -17.27
N LEU A 54 -11.37 -10.21 -18.43
CA LEU A 54 -11.64 -8.86 -18.92
C LEU A 54 -12.61 -8.09 -18.03
N PHE A 55 -13.63 -8.77 -17.51
CA PHE A 55 -14.68 -8.16 -16.68
C PHE A 55 -14.44 -8.31 -15.17
N SER A 56 -13.32 -8.93 -14.78
CA SER A 56 -12.92 -9.03 -13.36
C SER A 56 -12.73 -7.68 -12.68
N ASN A 57 -12.35 -6.66 -13.46
CA ASN A 57 -12.09 -5.31 -12.97
C ASN A 57 -13.00 -4.32 -13.68
N LEU A 58 -13.91 -3.72 -12.93
CA LEU A 58 -14.76 -2.65 -13.42
C LEU A 58 -14.17 -1.31 -13.01
N VAL A 59 -13.69 -0.54 -13.99
CA VAL A 59 -13.17 0.82 -13.77
C VAL A 59 -14.16 1.83 -14.31
N VAL A 60 -14.70 2.65 -13.42
CA VAL A 60 -15.59 3.76 -13.72
C VAL A 60 -14.75 5.04 -13.72
N ASP A 61 -14.37 5.48 -14.93
CA ASP A 61 -13.47 6.62 -15.14
C ASP A 61 -13.90 7.45 -16.35
N ARG A 62 -13.73 8.76 -16.22
CA ARG A 62 -13.94 9.75 -17.27
C ARG A 62 -12.68 9.94 -18.12
N GLU A 63 -11.50 9.78 -17.53
CA GLU A 63 -10.25 9.80 -18.25
C GLU A 63 -10.03 8.43 -18.91
N SER A 64 -9.38 8.42 -20.07
CA SER A 64 -9.05 7.18 -20.78
C SER A 64 -7.60 6.82 -20.55
N GLU A 65 -7.15 6.84 -19.29
CA GLU A 65 -5.73 6.58 -18.98
C GLU A 65 -5.37 5.10 -19.21
N TYR A 66 -6.31 4.18 -19.01
CA TYR A 66 -5.96 2.78 -18.79
C TYR A 66 -5.90 1.89 -20.03
N LEU A 67 -6.47 2.24 -21.20
CA LEU A 67 -6.33 1.42 -22.43
C LEU A 67 -6.43 2.23 -23.75
N SER A 68 -5.37 2.11 -24.56
CA SER A 68 -5.32 2.19 -26.04
C SER A 68 -5.97 3.37 -26.79
N GLN A 69 -5.58 4.62 -26.49
CA GLN A 69 -5.62 5.70 -27.50
C GLN A 69 -4.33 6.54 -27.55
N LYS A 70 -3.16 5.90 -27.45
CA LYS A 70 -1.86 6.59 -27.69
C LYS A 70 -1.61 7.02 -29.14
N ASN A 71 -2.48 6.66 -30.09
CA ASN A 71 -2.30 7.00 -31.51
C ASN A 71 -2.89 8.36 -31.90
N THR A 72 -3.61 9.03 -30.99
CA THR A 72 -4.04 10.42 -31.20
C THR A 72 -3.70 11.23 -29.96
N SER A 73 -2.90 12.26 -30.18
CA SER A 73 -2.67 13.41 -29.31
C SER A 73 -3.87 13.75 -28.40
N ARG A 74 -3.55 13.98 -27.12
CA ARG A 74 -4.41 14.32 -25.96
C ARG A 74 -5.21 13.19 -25.33
N ASN A 75 -5.01 13.00 -24.02
CA ASN A 75 -5.93 12.30 -23.11
C ASN A 75 -7.36 12.82 -23.38
N LYS A 76 -8.16 12.07 -24.12
CA LYS A 76 -9.54 12.45 -24.40
C LYS A 76 -10.36 12.21 -23.14
N ILE A 77 -10.67 13.29 -22.44
CA ILE A 77 -11.62 13.31 -21.34
C ILE A 77 -13.01 13.07 -21.95
N ARG A 78 -13.72 12.03 -21.51
CA ARG A 78 -15.09 11.74 -21.98
C ARG A 78 -16.03 12.87 -21.54
N THR A 79 -17.07 13.16 -22.34
CA THR A 79 -18.12 14.07 -21.88
C THR A 79 -19.01 13.38 -20.83
N GLU A 80 -19.81 14.15 -20.11
CA GLU A 80 -20.78 13.61 -19.14
C GLU A 80 -21.77 12.66 -19.84
N GLU A 81 -22.25 13.05 -21.02
CA GLU A 81 -23.21 12.27 -21.81
C GLU A 81 -22.60 10.98 -22.33
N GLU A 82 -21.33 11.00 -22.76
CA GLU A 82 -20.62 9.78 -23.18
C GLU A 82 -20.47 8.82 -22.00
N THR A 83 -20.13 9.35 -20.82
CA THR A 83 -19.97 8.57 -19.58
C THR A 83 -21.30 7.97 -19.13
N SER A 84 -22.35 8.79 -19.07
CA SER A 84 -23.72 8.37 -18.76
C SER A 84 -24.22 7.29 -19.73
N ARG A 85 -24.04 7.49 -21.04
CA ARG A 85 -24.43 6.49 -22.06
C ARG A 85 -23.74 5.16 -21.85
N ARG A 86 -22.45 5.17 -21.52
CA ARG A 86 -21.67 3.94 -21.26
C ARG A 86 -22.14 3.24 -19.98
N ILE A 87 -22.35 3.98 -18.89
CA ILE A 87 -22.88 3.43 -17.64
C ILE A 87 -24.27 2.82 -17.88
N ASN A 88 -25.17 3.53 -18.57
CA ASN A 88 -26.50 3.03 -18.89
C ASN A 88 -26.46 1.80 -19.82
N THR A 89 -25.56 1.78 -20.81
CA THR A 89 -25.36 0.58 -21.66
C THR A 89 -24.92 -0.61 -20.82
N PHE A 90 -23.96 -0.40 -19.90
CA PHE A 90 -23.50 -1.45 -19.01
C PHE A 90 -24.59 -1.90 -18.03
N LEU A 91 -25.38 -0.97 -17.49
CA LEU A 91 -26.56 -1.27 -16.69
C LEU A 91 -27.55 -2.16 -17.44
N HIS A 92 -27.84 -1.88 -18.71
CA HIS A 92 -28.71 -2.74 -19.51
C HIS A 92 -28.12 -4.15 -19.71
N LEU A 93 -26.80 -4.25 -19.90
CA LEU A 93 -26.10 -5.54 -19.97
C LEU A 93 -26.12 -6.29 -18.63
N LEU A 94 -26.09 -5.56 -17.52
CA LEU A 94 -26.22 -6.13 -16.18
C LEU A 94 -27.66 -6.49 -15.84
N ALA A 95 -28.68 -5.83 -16.42
CA ALA A 95 -30.08 -6.01 -16.04
C ALA A 95 -30.68 -7.36 -16.50
N ASP A 96 -30.10 -8.00 -17.52
CA ASP A 96 -30.58 -9.31 -17.97
C ASP A 96 -30.18 -10.41 -16.97
N GLU A 97 -31.09 -10.71 -16.04
CA GLU A 97 -30.95 -11.78 -15.04
C GLU A 97 -30.85 -13.18 -15.64
N ARG A 98 -31.40 -13.39 -16.84
CA ARG A 98 -31.48 -14.72 -17.45
C ARG A 98 -30.30 -15.05 -18.36
N SER A 99 -29.51 -14.05 -18.77
CA SER A 99 -28.43 -14.26 -19.76
C SER A 99 -27.06 -13.72 -19.36
N SER A 100 -26.97 -12.86 -18.33
CA SER A 100 -25.75 -12.11 -18.03
C SER A 100 -25.12 -12.51 -16.70
N ASP A 101 -24.17 -13.45 -16.76
CA ASP A 101 -23.22 -13.77 -15.68
C ASP A 101 -22.18 -12.65 -15.45
N LEU A 102 -22.30 -11.52 -16.17
CA LEU A 102 -21.33 -10.44 -16.18
C LEU A 102 -21.12 -9.83 -14.80
N ALA A 103 -22.21 -9.65 -14.03
CA ALA A 103 -22.13 -9.14 -12.66
C ALA A 103 -21.29 -10.06 -11.76
N LEU A 104 -21.43 -11.38 -11.93
CA LEU A 104 -20.68 -12.38 -11.16
C LEU A 104 -19.21 -12.44 -11.57
N MET A 105 -18.85 -11.94 -12.76
CA MET A 105 -17.44 -11.86 -13.15
C MET A 105 -16.71 -10.71 -12.46
N VAL A 106 -17.40 -9.67 -12.00
CA VAL A 106 -16.81 -8.49 -11.36
C VAL A 106 -16.26 -8.88 -9.98
N ARG A 107 -14.94 -8.70 -9.80
CA ARG A 107 -14.20 -8.95 -8.55
C ARG A 107 -13.67 -7.68 -7.91
N SER A 108 -13.36 -6.67 -8.73
CA SER A 108 -12.90 -5.37 -8.26
C SER A 108 -13.69 -4.23 -8.91
N LEU A 109 -14.08 -3.24 -8.11
CA LEU A 109 -14.73 -2.01 -8.55
C LEU A 109 -13.84 -0.82 -8.22
N HIS A 110 -13.47 -0.06 -9.24
CA HIS A 110 -12.63 1.12 -9.13
C HIS A 110 -13.42 2.34 -9.61
N ILE A 111 -13.64 3.31 -8.73
CA ILE A 111 -14.33 4.56 -9.03
C ILE A 111 -13.31 5.69 -9.04
N VAL A 112 -13.11 6.31 -10.19
CA VAL A 112 -12.18 7.43 -10.38
C VAL A 112 -12.96 8.72 -10.44
N VAL A 113 -12.86 9.53 -9.39
CA VAL A 113 -13.47 10.86 -9.30
C VAL A 113 -12.59 11.87 -10.03
N ASP A 114 -13.11 12.37 -11.14
CA ASP A 114 -12.44 13.36 -11.97
C ASP A 114 -12.33 14.72 -11.27
N LYS A 115 -11.46 15.60 -11.79
CA LYS A 115 -11.20 16.93 -11.19
C LYS A 115 -12.47 17.78 -11.05
N ASN A 116 -13.42 17.60 -11.97
CA ASN A 116 -14.68 18.34 -11.98
C ASN A 116 -15.82 17.58 -11.28
N ARG A 117 -15.54 16.40 -10.71
CA ARG A 117 -16.49 15.52 -10.01
C ARG A 117 -17.71 15.15 -10.85
N VAL A 118 -17.58 15.16 -12.17
CA VAL A 118 -18.65 14.81 -13.10
C VAL A 118 -19.11 13.37 -12.88
N ILE A 119 -18.20 12.44 -12.54
CA ILE A 119 -18.59 11.04 -12.27
C ILE A 119 -19.56 10.89 -11.10
N LEU A 120 -19.60 11.87 -10.19
CA LEU A 120 -20.50 11.87 -9.05
C LEU A 120 -21.82 12.57 -9.37
N GLN A 121 -21.92 13.30 -10.49
CA GLN A 121 -23.15 14.00 -10.86
C GLN A 121 -24.26 12.99 -11.18
N GLN A 122 -25.49 13.34 -10.82
CA GLN A 122 -26.67 12.49 -10.99
C GLN A 122 -26.85 12.01 -12.43
N ALA A 123 -26.52 12.85 -13.42
CA ALA A 123 -26.69 12.53 -14.83
C ALA A 123 -25.80 11.37 -15.31
N THR A 124 -24.69 11.07 -14.63
CA THR A 124 -23.85 9.90 -14.95
C THR A 124 -24.46 8.58 -14.52
N ASN A 125 -25.47 8.61 -13.65
CA ASN A 125 -26.20 7.44 -13.16
C ASN A 125 -25.34 6.41 -12.39
N LEU A 126 -24.26 6.86 -11.75
CA LEU A 126 -23.38 5.99 -10.96
C LEU A 126 -24.12 5.27 -9.83
N HIS A 127 -25.02 5.96 -9.13
CA HIS A 127 -25.81 5.38 -8.04
C HIS A 127 -26.62 4.14 -8.48
N SER A 128 -27.22 4.16 -9.68
CA SER A 128 -27.95 3.00 -10.21
C SER A 128 -27.02 1.84 -10.51
N LEU A 129 -25.81 2.11 -11.01
CA LEU A 129 -24.79 1.08 -11.21
C LEU A 129 -24.40 0.42 -9.89
N LEU A 130 -24.11 1.22 -8.85
CA LEU A 130 -23.77 0.70 -7.52
C LEU A 130 -24.91 -0.16 -6.95
N ARG A 131 -26.16 0.29 -7.12
CA ARG A 131 -27.35 -0.48 -6.71
C ARG A 131 -27.44 -1.83 -7.43
N VAL A 132 -27.26 -1.89 -8.75
CA VAL A 132 -27.33 -3.18 -9.46
C VAL A 132 -26.18 -4.11 -9.04
N LEU A 133 -24.96 -3.57 -8.90
CA LEU A 133 -23.81 -4.35 -8.46
C LEU A 133 -24.00 -4.89 -7.03
N SER A 134 -24.53 -4.09 -6.10
CA SER A 134 -24.76 -4.51 -4.71
C SER A 134 -25.67 -5.74 -4.60
N HIS A 135 -26.54 -5.98 -5.58
CA HIS A 135 -27.47 -7.12 -5.58
C HIS A 135 -26.95 -8.34 -6.35
N ARG A 136 -26.02 -8.15 -7.30
CA ARG A 136 -25.66 -9.19 -8.27
C ARG A 136 -24.17 -9.53 -8.32
N ALA A 137 -23.29 -8.65 -7.87
CA ALA A 137 -21.84 -8.82 -7.96
C ALA A 137 -21.28 -9.59 -6.75
N HIS A 138 -21.78 -10.81 -6.50
CA HIS A 138 -21.43 -11.61 -5.32
C HIS A 138 -19.95 -12.01 -5.22
N ASN A 139 -19.18 -11.87 -6.30
CA ASN A 139 -17.73 -12.13 -6.31
C ASN A 139 -16.90 -10.85 -6.11
N LEU A 140 -17.54 -9.70 -5.90
CA LEU A 140 -16.84 -8.44 -5.63
C LEU A 140 -16.15 -8.51 -4.27
N SER A 141 -14.82 -8.48 -4.29
CA SER A 141 -13.99 -8.53 -3.09
C SER A 141 -13.26 -7.21 -2.82
N MET A 142 -13.05 -6.38 -3.84
CA MET A 142 -12.31 -5.11 -3.72
C MET A 142 -13.16 -3.93 -4.17
N LEU A 143 -13.19 -2.89 -3.34
CA LEU A 143 -13.76 -1.58 -3.66
C LEU A 143 -12.70 -0.50 -3.50
N GLN A 144 -12.44 0.23 -4.59
CA GLN A 144 -11.50 1.33 -4.61
C GLN A 144 -12.18 2.64 -5.02
N VAL A 145 -11.99 3.69 -4.22
CA VAL A 145 -12.41 5.05 -4.54
C VAL A 145 -11.19 5.95 -4.63
N TYR A 146 -10.96 6.52 -5.81
CA TYR A 146 -9.79 7.32 -6.13
C TYR A 146 -10.18 8.71 -6.62
N GLY A 147 -9.71 9.76 -5.94
CA GLY A 147 -9.82 11.13 -6.44
C GLY A 147 -8.59 11.56 -7.25
N LEU A 148 -8.78 12.09 -8.46
CA LEU A 148 -7.70 12.79 -9.18
C LEU A 148 -7.25 14.05 -8.41
N ILE A 149 -8.17 14.67 -7.68
CA ILE A 149 -7.94 15.71 -6.67
C ILE A 149 -8.44 15.21 -5.31
N PHE A 150 -8.23 16.00 -4.25
CA PHE A 150 -8.85 15.70 -2.96
C PHE A 150 -10.38 15.79 -3.05
N VAL A 151 -11.03 14.72 -2.64
CA VAL A 151 -12.50 14.60 -2.53
C VAL A 151 -12.82 14.44 -1.05
N SER A 152 -13.79 15.21 -0.55
CA SER A 152 -14.29 15.05 0.81
C SER A 152 -15.57 14.22 0.75
N TRP A 153 -15.72 13.20 1.61
CA TRP A 153 -16.83 12.26 1.54
C TRP A 153 -18.22 12.92 1.61
N PRO A 154 -18.47 13.93 2.46
CA PRO A 154 -19.74 14.66 2.47
C PRO A 154 -20.12 15.33 1.14
N THR A 155 -19.17 15.48 0.21
CA THR A 155 -19.44 16.03 -1.13
C THR A 155 -19.87 14.97 -2.15
N ILE A 156 -19.84 13.69 -1.78
CA ILE A 156 -20.40 12.60 -2.58
C ILE A 156 -21.93 12.64 -2.41
N PRO A 157 -22.71 12.65 -3.50
CA PRO A 157 -24.17 12.64 -3.39
C PRO A 157 -24.68 11.45 -2.60
N GLN A 158 -25.69 11.69 -1.76
CA GLN A 158 -26.20 10.70 -0.79
C GLN A 158 -26.52 9.35 -1.45
N GLU A 159 -27.23 9.34 -2.59
CA GLU A 159 -27.58 8.10 -3.29
C GLU A 159 -26.35 7.27 -3.72
N THR A 160 -25.25 7.95 -4.04
CA THR A 160 -23.98 7.29 -4.40
C THR A 160 -23.30 6.75 -3.14
N ALA A 161 -23.26 7.55 -2.07
CA ALA A 161 -22.72 7.11 -0.78
C ALA A 161 -23.49 5.90 -0.23
N ASP A 162 -24.82 5.92 -0.26
CA ASP A 162 -25.70 4.80 0.12
C ASP A 162 -25.43 3.56 -0.72
N GLY A 163 -25.17 3.73 -2.02
CA GLY A 163 -24.75 2.65 -2.92
C GLY A 163 -23.43 2.02 -2.50
N LEU A 164 -22.44 2.83 -2.09
CA LEU A 164 -21.16 2.35 -1.57
C LEU A 164 -21.33 1.57 -0.26
N TYR A 165 -22.12 2.08 0.68
CA TYR A 165 -22.46 1.36 1.92
C TYR A 165 -23.16 0.03 1.63
N THR A 166 -24.13 0.04 0.73
CA THR A 166 -24.88 -1.17 0.39
C THR A 166 -23.97 -2.25 -0.21
N ILE A 167 -23.00 -1.86 -1.04
CA ILE A 167 -21.97 -2.77 -1.55
C ILE A 167 -21.17 -3.39 -0.42
N CYS A 168 -20.61 -2.56 0.48
CA CYS A 168 -19.82 -3.03 1.61
C CYS A 168 -20.60 -4.01 2.52
N ARG A 169 -21.88 -3.70 2.76
CA ARG A 169 -22.73 -4.47 3.68
C ARG A 169 -23.23 -5.78 3.09
N SER A 170 -23.49 -5.80 1.78
CA SER A 170 -24.22 -6.91 1.13
C SER A 170 -23.31 -7.87 0.39
N LEU A 171 -22.08 -7.47 0.07
CA LEU A 171 -21.13 -8.24 -0.73
C LEU A 171 -19.90 -8.63 0.11
N PRO A 172 -19.15 -9.68 -0.28
CA PRO A 172 -17.96 -10.13 0.44
C PRO A 172 -16.74 -9.23 0.15
N VAL A 173 -16.90 -7.92 0.31
CA VAL A 173 -15.82 -6.93 0.14
C VAL A 173 -14.83 -7.12 1.29
N ASN A 174 -13.66 -7.64 0.94
CA ASN A 174 -12.56 -7.88 1.88
C ASN A 174 -11.47 -6.82 1.81
N HIS A 175 -11.51 -5.93 0.81
CA HIS A 175 -10.52 -4.88 0.64
C HIS A 175 -11.17 -3.54 0.27
N LEU A 176 -10.99 -2.54 1.11
CA LEU A 176 -11.32 -1.14 0.84
C LEU A 176 -10.05 -0.34 0.55
N SER A 177 -10.06 0.44 -0.52
CA SER A 177 -8.94 1.30 -0.90
C SER A 177 -9.40 2.72 -1.20
N PHE A 178 -8.87 3.68 -0.45
CA PHE A 178 -9.17 5.09 -0.62
C PHE A 178 -7.91 5.85 -0.97
N ARG A 179 -7.98 6.66 -2.03
CA ARG A 179 -6.87 7.51 -2.45
C ARG A 179 -7.33 8.94 -2.68
N ARG A 180 -6.73 9.89 -1.96
CA ARG A 180 -7.11 11.31 -1.97
C ARG A 180 -8.58 11.57 -1.57
N VAL A 181 -9.12 10.74 -0.67
CA VAL A 181 -10.48 10.90 -0.12
C VAL A 181 -10.37 11.26 1.37
N ARG A 182 -11.01 12.35 1.79
CA ARG A 182 -11.03 12.83 3.18
C ARG A 182 -12.41 12.65 3.80
N ASP A 183 -12.44 12.70 5.12
CA ASP A 183 -13.67 12.68 5.92
C ASP A 183 -14.51 11.43 5.67
N ILE A 184 -13.86 10.30 5.33
CA ILE A 184 -14.53 9.02 5.11
C ILE A 184 -15.22 8.62 6.41
N PRO A 185 -16.52 8.31 6.43
CA PRO A 185 -17.18 7.89 7.65
C PRO A 185 -16.59 6.57 8.14
N PRO A 186 -16.07 6.49 9.38
CA PRO A 186 -15.47 5.25 9.91
C PRO A 186 -16.42 4.06 9.84
N ILE A 187 -17.73 4.31 9.90
CA ILE A 187 -18.78 3.29 9.86
C ILE A 187 -18.72 2.41 8.61
N ILE A 188 -18.22 2.91 7.47
CA ILE A 188 -18.10 2.10 6.24
C ILE A 188 -17.17 0.89 6.42
N ALA A 189 -16.21 0.97 7.34
CA ALA A 189 -15.25 -0.09 7.64
C ALA A 189 -15.54 -0.83 8.96
N SER A 190 -16.68 -0.54 9.59
CA SER A 190 -17.10 -1.24 10.80
C SER A 190 -17.52 -2.69 10.50
N ALA A 191 -17.46 -3.56 11.51
CA ALA A 191 -17.89 -4.95 11.38
C ALA A 191 -19.36 -5.10 10.93
N GLN A 192 -20.21 -4.12 11.26
CA GLN A 192 -21.62 -4.12 10.89
C GLN A 192 -21.84 -3.83 9.40
N GLU A 193 -21.15 -2.83 8.86
CA GLU A 193 -21.29 -2.41 7.47
C GLU A 193 -20.33 -3.13 6.53
N SER A 194 -19.27 -3.75 7.03
CA SER A 194 -18.31 -4.53 6.22
C SER A 194 -17.83 -5.78 6.97
N PRO A 195 -18.70 -6.79 7.20
CA PRO A 195 -18.36 -7.96 8.01
C PRO A 195 -17.25 -8.84 7.42
N HIS A 196 -16.98 -8.70 6.13
CA HIS A 196 -15.96 -9.46 5.40
C HIS A 196 -14.64 -8.70 5.23
N LEU A 197 -14.54 -7.47 5.76
CA LEU A 197 -13.38 -6.62 5.57
C LEU A 197 -12.14 -7.21 6.24
N LEU A 198 -11.06 -7.28 5.47
CA LEU A 198 -9.75 -7.75 5.93
C LEU A 198 -8.66 -6.72 5.71
N TYR A 199 -8.81 -5.84 4.71
CA TYR A 199 -7.78 -4.87 4.34
C TYR A 199 -8.34 -3.47 4.11
N ILE A 200 -7.67 -2.46 4.66
CA ILE A 200 -7.93 -1.05 4.40
C ILE A 200 -6.65 -0.39 3.89
N ASP A 201 -6.70 0.20 2.69
CA ASP A 201 -5.61 1.00 2.13
C ASP A 201 -5.99 2.48 2.10
N LEU A 202 -5.17 3.32 2.74
CA LEU A 202 -5.27 4.76 2.73
C LEU A 202 -4.04 5.35 2.02
N LYS A 203 -4.27 6.04 0.90
CA LYS A 203 -3.23 6.74 0.13
C LYS A 203 -3.55 8.22 0.06
N ASN A 204 -3.03 8.98 1.02
CA ASN A 204 -3.39 10.39 1.23
C ASN A 204 -4.91 10.54 1.48
N ALA A 205 -5.47 9.61 2.26
CA ALA A 205 -6.89 9.54 2.58
C ALA A 205 -7.07 9.55 4.10
N LYS A 206 -8.21 9.99 4.62
CA LYS A 206 -8.45 10.03 6.08
C LYS A 206 -9.91 9.75 6.39
N PHE A 207 -10.15 8.99 7.45
CA PHE A 207 -11.48 8.91 8.06
C PHE A 207 -11.83 10.24 8.76
N GLY A 208 -13.12 10.57 8.77
CA GLY A 208 -13.68 11.71 9.48
C GLY A 208 -13.74 11.45 10.98
N GLU A 209 -13.82 12.54 11.75
CA GLU A 209 -14.09 12.45 13.18
C GLU A 209 -15.55 12.06 13.40
N ILE A 210 -15.83 11.29 14.46
CA ILE A 210 -17.20 10.99 14.84
C ILE A 210 -17.77 12.25 15.50
N GLU A 211 -18.81 12.84 14.91
CA GLU A 211 -19.55 13.91 15.57
C GLU A 211 -20.24 13.36 16.83
N THR A 212 -19.64 13.61 17.99
CA THR A 212 -20.16 13.24 19.32
C THR A 212 -21.47 13.95 19.69
N GLY A 213 -21.97 14.84 18.83
CA GLY A 213 -23.12 15.71 19.05
C GLY A 213 -24.51 15.04 19.05
N MET A 214 -24.65 13.79 18.59
CA MET A 214 -25.91 13.03 18.71
C MET A 214 -25.93 12.04 19.89
N ALA A 215 -24.90 12.04 20.74
CA ALA A 215 -24.73 11.06 21.82
C ALA A 215 -25.21 11.54 23.21
N ALA A 216 -25.65 12.79 23.36
CA ALA A 216 -25.88 13.39 24.69
C ALA A 216 -27.20 13.00 25.38
N GLU A 217 -28.11 12.26 24.74
CA GLU A 217 -29.40 11.91 25.37
C GLU A 217 -29.82 10.47 25.06
N SER A 218 -29.12 9.46 25.61
CA SER A 218 -29.79 8.23 26.05
C SER A 218 -28.84 7.35 26.86
N ASN A 219 -29.19 7.11 28.11
CA ASN A 219 -28.67 5.98 28.87
C ASN A 219 -28.95 4.66 28.10
N ILE A 220 -28.06 3.65 28.22
CA ILE A 220 -28.27 2.20 27.94
C ILE A 220 -27.63 1.63 26.64
N SER A 221 -26.50 0.90 26.77
CA SER A 221 -26.26 -0.51 26.32
C SER A 221 -24.75 -0.79 26.08
N PRO A 222 -24.22 -1.99 26.40
CA PRO A 222 -22.82 -2.33 26.18
C PRO A 222 -22.39 -2.32 24.70
N ALA A 223 -23.32 -2.65 23.80
CA ALA A 223 -23.05 -2.71 22.35
C ALA A 223 -22.76 -1.34 21.73
N ARG A 224 -23.33 -0.26 22.27
CA ARG A 224 -23.14 1.10 21.74
C ARG A 224 -21.76 1.68 22.10
N ASN A 225 -21.23 1.33 23.26
CA ASN A 225 -19.86 1.70 23.66
C ASN A 225 -18.81 1.00 22.78
N VAL A 226 -19.02 -0.29 22.49
CA VAL A 226 -18.14 -1.07 21.61
C VAL A 226 -18.07 -0.45 20.20
N MET A 227 -19.22 -0.04 19.65
CA MET A 227 -19.27 0.61 18.35
C MET A 227 -18.54 1.96 18.33
N SER A 228 -18.69 2.79 19.37
CA SER A 228 -17.99 4.08 19.45
C SER A 228 -16.48 3.92 19.47
N GLU A 229 -15.97 3.02 20.32
CA GLU A 229 -14.53 2.79 20.46
C GLU A 229 -13.91 2.27 19.16
N ASP A 230 -14.61 1.40 18.41
CA ASP A 230 -14.14 0.87 17.13
C ASP A 230 -14.09 1.92 16.03
N LEU A 231 -15.07 2.81 16.01
CA LEU A 231 -15.09 3.93 15.07
C LEU A 231 -13.97 4.93 15.41
N ASP A 232 -13.65 5.13 16.69
CA ASP A 232 -12.51 5.96 17.13
C ASP A 232 -11.18 5.36 16.66
N LEU A 233 -11.04 4.02 16.75
CA LEU A 233 -9.87 3.31 16.23
C LEU A 233 -9.69 3.55 14.73
N LEU A 234 -10.75 3.37 13.95
CA LEU A 234 -10.73 3.60 12.50
C LEU A 234 -10.45 5.08 12.15
N GLY A 235 -10.97 6.02 12.95
CA GLY A 235 -10.67 7.45 12.85
C GLY A 235 -9.19 7.78 13.08
N SER A 236 -8.49 6.98 13.88
CA SER A 236 -7.08 7.16 14.23
C SER A 236 -6.09 6.63 13.20
N LEU A 237 -6.53 5.97 12.12
CA LEU A 237 -5.64 5.42 11.08
C LEU A 237 -4.87 6.52 10.33
N SER A 238 -3.57 6.32 10.15
CA SER A 238 -2.68 7.22 9.38
C SER A 238 -3.09 7.35 7.92
N ARG A 239 -2.85 8.54 7.35
CA ARG A 239 -3.28 8.91 6.00
C ARG A 239 -2.57 8.16 4.88
N TYR A 240 -1.42 7.60 5.20
CA TYR A 240 -0.59 6.80 4.30
C TYR A 240 -0.33 5.47 4.98
N GLY A 241 -1.23 4.51 4.78
CA GLY A 241 -1.06 3.19 5.36
C GLY A 241 -2.01 2.14 4.81
N SER A 242 -1.60 0.89 4.98
CA SER A 242 -2.34 -0.32 4.69
C SER A 242 -2.48 -1.11 5.98
N TYR A 243 -3.70 -1.55 6.29
CA TYR A 243 -4.05 -2.16 7.56
C TYR A 243 -4.72 -3.51 7.31
N GLU A 244 -4.21 -4.58 7.92
CA GLU A 244 -4.94 -5.85 8.02
C GLU A 244 -5.78 -5.83 9.29
N ILE A 245 -7.07 -6.08 9.13
CA ILE A 245 -8.04 -6.08 10.21
C ILE A 245 -8.67 -7.46 10.39
N ARG A 246 -9.13 -7.74 11.61
CA ARG A 246 -9.98 -8.88 11.92
C ARG A 246 -11.13 -8.45 12.78
N HIS A 247 -12.30 -8.97 12.47
CA HIS A 247 -13.46 -8.83 13.34
C HIS A 247 -13.52 -10.01 14.31
N THR A 248 -13.71 -9.70 15.59
CA THR A 248 -13.96 -10.71 16.61
C THR A 248 -15.43 -11.14 16.58
N SER A 249 -15.76 -12.25 17.24
CA SER A 249 -17.13 -12.75 17.32
C SER A 249 -18.11 -11.80 18.02
N ASP A 250 -17.60 -10.89 18.87
CA ASP A 250 -18.37 -9.83 19.53
C ASP A 250 -18.43 -8.53 18.71
N GLY A 251 -17.96 -8.55 17.45
CA GLY A 251 -18.08 -7.45 16.49
C GLY A 251 -17.02 -6.36 16.64
N ARG A 252 -15.96 -6.59 17.43
CA ARG A 252 -14.85 -5.63 17.59
C ARG A 252 -13.88 -5.69 16.43
N THR A 253 -13.27 -4.56 16.12
CA THR A 253 -12.26 -4.42 15.08
C THR A 253 -10.87 -4.46 15.70
N HIS A 254 -10.07 -5.45 15.30
CA HIS A 254 -8.67 -5.59 15.71
C HIS A 254 -7.76 -5.35 14.51
N ILE A 255 -6.66 -4.62 14.73
CA ILE A 255 -5.62 -4.41 13.69
C ILE A 255 -4.50 -5.41 13.94
N VAL A 256 -4.38 -6.39 13.05
CA VAL A 256 -3.36 -7.45 13.15
C VAL A 256 -2.11 -7.12 12.34
N GLY A 257 -2.21 -6.16 11.43
CA GLY A 257 -1.14 -5.78 10.52
C GLY A 257 -1.14 -4.31 10.17
N ILE A 258 0.03 -3.68 10.19
CA ILE A 258 0.20 -2.27 9.84
C ILE A 258 1.36 -2.14 8.84
N ASP A 259 1.13 -1.42 7.74
CA ASP A 259 2.17 -0.93 6.83
C ASP A 259 1.94 0.55 6.57
N VAL A 260 2.77 1.43 7.13
CA VAL A 260 2.54 2.88 7.15
C VAL A 260 3.74 3.65 6.62
N ALA A 261 3.48 4.71 5.87
CA ALA A 261 4.49 5.68 5.48
C ALA A 261 4.41 6.92 6.38
N ILE A 262 5.51 7.23 7.06
CA ILE A 262 5.66 8.40 7.91
C ILE A 262 6.32 9.50 7.07
N GLN A 263 5.52 10.43 6.57
CA GLN A 263 5.98 11.55 5.72
C GLN A 263 6.06 12.87 6.48
N HIS A 264 5.30 12.98 7.58
CA HIS A 264 5.22 14.16 8.42
C HIS A 264 5.29 13.78 9.91
N PRO A 265 5.72 14.70 10.79
CA PRO A 265 5.75 14.44 12.24
C PRO A 265 4.39 14.04 12.83
N ASP A 266 3.31 14.54 12.25
CA ASP A 266 1.96 14.19 12.70
C ASP A 266 1.59 12.73 12.35
N ASP A 267 2.14 12.16 11.28
CA ASP A 267 1.94 10.75 10.94
C ASP A 267 2.58 9.85 12.02
N ALA A 268 3.74 10.24 12.54
CA ALA A 268 4.42 9.53 13.63
C ALA A 268 3.62 9.60 14.94
N LYS A 269 3.08 10.78 15.28
CA LYS A 269 2.21 10.93 16.46
C LYS A 269 0.96 10.07 16.33
N GLN A 270 0.34 10.07 15.16
CA GLN A 270 -0.86 9.31 14.88
C GLN A 270 -0.60 7.80 14.97
N LEU A 271 0.52 7.33 14.40
CA LEU A 271 0.96 5.94 14.56
C LEU A 271 1.18 5.60 16.04
N ASN A 272 1.82 6.48 16.81
CA ASN A 272 2.07 6.23 18.23
C ASN A 272 0.78 6.16 19.05
N GLN A 273 -0.21 7.00 18.75
CA GLN A 273 -1.54 6.92 19.35
C GLN A 273 -2.20 5.58 19.01
N LEU A 274 -2.16 5.17 17.74
CA LEU A 274 -2.72 3.90 17.28
C LEU A 274 -2.06 2.70 17.98
N LEU A 275 -0.73 2.70 18.08
CA LEU A 275 0.05 1.63 18.71
C LEU A 275 -0.08 1.61 20.25
N SER A 276 -0.53 2.72 20.85
CA SER A 276 -0.83 2.79 22.28
C SER A 276 -2.23 2.26 22.63
N ASP A 277 -3.11 2.08 21.63
CA ASP A 277 -4.42 1.46 21.82
C ASP A 277 -4.26 -0.02 22.18
N GLU A 278 -4.89 -0.45 23.28
CA GLU A 278 -4.76 -1.81 23.81
C GLU A 278 -5.21 -2.86 22.81
N ARG A 279 -6.23 -2.58 21.98
CA ARG A 279 -6.76 -3.51 20.98
C ARG A 279 -5.75 -3.74 19.88
N VAL A 280 -5.03 -2.70 19.47
CA VAL A 280 -3.94 -2.82 18.51
C VAL A 280 -2.76 -3.54 19.16
N ARG A 281 -2.31 -3.05 20.32
CA ARG A 281 -1.14 -3.58 21.04
C ARG A 281 -1.25 -5.08 21.34
N SER A 282 -2.43 -5.55 21.72
CA SER A 282 -2.69 -6.95 22.05
C SER A 282 -2.90 -7.85 20.83
N SER A 283 -3.19 -7.32 19.65
CA SER A 283 -3.53 -8.11 18.44
C SER A 283 -2.53 -7.99 17.30
N LEU A 284 -1.68 -6.97 17.28
CA LEU A 284 -0.72 -6.68 16.21
C LEU A 284 0.31 -7.81 16.07
N GLN A 285 0.42 -8.38 14.87
CA GLN A 285 1.33 -9.48 14.53
C GLN A 285 2.49 -9.02 13.66
N TYR A 286 2.26 -8.03 12.81
CA TYR A 286 3.32 -7.44 11.99
C TYR A 286 3.17 -5.92 11.84
N CYS A 287 4.30 -5.23 11.80
CA CYS A 287 4.37 -3.79 11.63
C CYS A 287 5.47 -3.43 10.62
N CYS A 288 5.12 -2.62 9.62
CA CYS A 288 6.01 -2.07 8.62
C CYS A 288 5.91 -0.53 8.67
N CYS A 289 7.04 0.14 8.78
CA CYS A 289 7.13 1.59 8.85
C CYS A 289 8.11 2.11 7.79
N ASP A 290 7.64 2.86 6.80
CA ASP A 290 8.46 3.56 5.79
C ASP A 290 8.63 5.04 6.18
N ILE A 291 9.81 5.42 6.65
CA ILE A 291 10.11 6.72 7.25
C ILE A 291 10.80 7.60 6.20
N TYR A 292 10.10 8.66 5.78
CA TYR A 292 10.64 9.64 4.84
C TYR A 292 11.31 10.77 5.64
N LYS A 293 12.59 11.05 5.34
CA LYS A 293 13.39 12.08 6.04
C LYS A 293 13.66 11.68 7.49
N SER A 294 14.85 12.02 8.00
CA SER A 294 15.25 11.79 9.39
C SER A 294 14.43 12.66 10.34
N PHE A 295 13.15 12.36 10.51
CA PHE A 295 12.35 12.87 11.61
C PHE A 295 12.90 12.20 12.87
N LEU A 296 13.95 12.80 13.42
CA LEU A 296 14.57 12.49 14.72
C LEU A 296 13.59 12.64 15.89
N THR A 297 12.28 12.74 15.64
CA THR A 297 11.21 13.00 16.60
C THR A 297 10.17 11.90 16.65
N THR A 298 10.43 10.71 16.08
CA THR A 298 9.60 9.55 16.43
C THR A 298 9.68 9.36 17.93
N THR A 299 8.57 9.66 18.62
CA THR A 299 8.39 9.29 20.01
C THR A 299 8.60 7.78 20.04
N ALA A 300 9.63 7.34 20.75
CA ALA A 300 10.10 5.97 20.60
C ALA A 300 9.00 5.00 21.05
N ILE A 301 8.71 4.00 20.21
CA ILE A 301 7.67 3.00 20.44
C ILE A 301 8.30 1.82 21.18
N ASP A 302 7.79 1.46 22.35
CA ASP A 302 8.21 0.20 23.00
C ASP A 302 7.44 -0.96 22.36
N PHE A 303 7.97 -1.47 21.24
CA PHE A 303 7.46 -2.67 20.57
C PHE A 303 7.46 -3.91 21.50
N GLY A 304 8.20 -3.87 22.62
CA GLY A 304 8.14 -4.88 23.66
C GLY A 304 6.76 -5.02 24.31
N THR A 305 5.97 -3.95 24.30
CA THR A 305 4.60 -3.96 24.86
C THR A 305 3.59 -4.72 23.98
N MET A 306 3.95 -5.06 22.74
CA MET A 306 3.10 -5.75 21.78
C MET A 306 3.37 -7.25 21.81
N GLY A 307 2.66 -7.97 22.68
CA GLY A 307 2.93 -9.38 22.99
C GLY A 307 2.78 -10.37 21.82
N LEU A 308 2.08 -9.99 20.75
CA LEU A 308 1.89 -10.82 19.56
C LEU A 308 2.75 -10.40 18.36
N LEU A 309 3.48 -9.29 18.45
CA LEU A 309 4.27 -8.78 17.33
C LEU A 309 5.40 -9.76 17.00
N ARG A 310 5.32 -10.40 15.84
CA ARG A 310 6.30 -11.38 15.34
C ARG A 310 7.28 -10.76 14.36
N LYS A 311 6.83 -9.83 13.54
CA LYS A 311 7.63 -9.26 12.46
C LYS A 311 7.62 -7.73 12.51
N LEU A 312 8.81 -7.15 12.49
CA LEU A 312 9.01 -5.70 12.41
C LEU A 312 9.85 -5.38 11.17
N VAL A 313 9.32 -4.50 10.32
CA VAL A 313 10.02 -3.95 9.16
C VAL A 313 10.13 -2.45 9.35
N ILE A 314 11.34 -1.91 9.31
CA ILE A 314 11.55 -0.46 9.36
C ILE A 314 12.37 -0.06 8.14
N GLU A 315 11.81 0.81 7.32
CA GLU A 315 12.47 1.35 6.15
C GLU A 315 12.71 2.85 6.37
N SER A 316 13.91 3.34 6.09
CA SER A 316 14.26 4.76 6.19
C SER A 316 14.75 5.26 4.84
N ARG A 317 14.32 6.46 4.45
CA ARG A 317 14.70 7.11 3.19
C ARG A 317 15.46 8.40 3.45
N ILE A 318 16.71 8.44 2.99
CA ILE A 318 17.65 9.56 3.19
C ILE A 318 18.06 10.13 1.84
N GLY A 319 18.21 11.46 1.78
CA GLY A 319 18.73 12.14 0.59
C GLY A 319 17.75 12.20 -0.59
N PHE A 320 16.45 11.95 -0.37
CA PHE A 320 15.40 12.05 -1.40
C PHE A 320 14.66 13.40 -1.38
N SER A 321 15.27 14.47 -0.84
CA SER A 321 14.63 15.79 -0.80
C SER A 321 14.51 16.39 -2.20
N GLN A 322 13.30 16.32 -2.77
CA GLN A 322 12.91 17.12 -3.92
C GLN A 322 12.96 18.62 -3.58
N LYS A 323 13.95 19.33 -4.11
CA LYS A 323 13.77 20.69 -4.60
C LYS A 323 14.53 20.85 -5.93
N SER A 324 13.79 20.74 -7.01
CA SER A 324 14.17 21.26 -8.31
C SER A 324 14.05 22.79 -8.29
N GLU A 325 14.94 23.49 -7.60
CA GLU A 325 15.17 24.92 -7.83
C GLU A 325 16.38 25.04 -8.77
N THR A 326 16.06 25.23 -10.05
CA THR A 326 16.98 25.34 -11.17
C THR A 326 17.77 26.65 -11.11
N THR A 327 18.93 26.64 -10.47
CA THR A 327 19.97 27.66 -10.65
C THR A 327 21.35 27.02 -10.66
N ARG A 328 21.96 26.93 -11.85
CA ARG A 328 23.20 26.18 -12.16
C ARG A 328 24.40 26.48 -11.26
N ASP A 329 24.47 27.67 -10.66
CA ASP A 329 25.61 28.08 -9.84
C ASP A 329 25.40 27.79 -8.33
N ALA A 330 24.16 27.75 -7.84
CA ALA A 330 23.84 27.29 -6.47
C ALA A 330 24.00 25.76 -6.33
N ILE A 331 23.72 25.04 -7.42
CA ILE A 331 23.79 23.58 -7.54
C ILE A 331 25.15 23.03 -7.12
N THR A 332 26.28 23.70 -7.38
CA THR A 332 27.61 23.10 -7.11
C THR A 332 28.03 23.18 -5.64
N SER A 333 27.61 24.22 -4.91
CA SER A 333 27.87 24.38 -3.47
C SER A 333 26.82 23.69 -2.62
N GLU A 334 25.55 23.74 -3.03
CA GLU A 334 24.42 23.12 -2.32
C GLU A 334 24.49 21.59 -2.41
N ILE A 335 24.81 21.03 -3.59
CA ILE A 335 25.09 19.59 -3.74
C ILE A 335 26.23 19.14 -2.82
N ARG A 336 27.30 19.93 -2.64
CA ARG A 336 28.42 19.54 -1.77
C ARG A 336 28.06 19.53 -0.29
N VAL A 337 27.23 20.47 0.17
CA VAL A 337 26.75 20.52 1.55
C VAL A 337 25.74 19.39 1.81
N ASP A 338 24.85 19.12 0.86
CA ASP A 338 23.86 18.03 0.95
C ASP A 338 24.50 16.64 0.99
N ILE A 339 25.66 16.44 0.34
CA ILE A 339 26.35 15.14 0.34
C ILE A 339 27.02 14.85 1.69
N TYR A 340 27.70 15.83 2.31
CA TYR A 340 28.30 15.62 3.63
C TYR A 340 27.23 15.52 4.73
N GLN A 341 26.12 16.26 4.60
CA GLN A 341 24.93 16.04 5.44
C GLN A 341 24.28 14.67 5.18
N GLY A 342 24.38 14.14 3.96
CA GLY A 342 23.89 12.82 3.59
C GLY A 342 24.57 11.69 4.37
N TYR A 343 25.90 11.74 4.56
CA TYR A 343 26.63 10.70 5.30
C TYR A 343 26.39 10.73 6.81
N GLN A 344 26.40 11.92 7.42
CA GLN A 344 25.98 12.05 8.83
C GLN A 344 24.53 11.61 9.01
N GLY A 345 23.66 11.95 8.05
CA GLY A 345 22.27 11.51 8.02
C GLY A 345 22.11 10.00 7.98
N ILE A 346 23.01 9.27 7.31
CA ILE A 346 23.06 7.80 7.32
C ILE A 346 23.37 7.29 8.73
N THR A 347 24.43 7.79 9.37
CA THR A 347 24.79 7.43 10.76
C THR A 347 23.62 7.70 11.71
N ASP A 348 23.03 8.90 11.67
CA ASP A 348 21.94 9.31 12.55
C ASP A 348 20.68 8.45 12.35
N ALA A 349 20.34 8.16 11.09
CA ALA A 349 19.21 7.30 10.77
C ALA A 349 19.44 5.86 11.25
N MET A 350 20.64 5.29 11.05
CA MET A 350 20.97 3.97 11.56
C MET A 350 20.86 3.95 13.10
N ASN A 351 21.51 4.89 13.79
CA ASN A 351 21.44 4.98 15.24
C ASN A 351 20.00 5.06 15.74
N SER A 352 19.20 5.93 15.12
CA SER A 352 17.77 6.03 15.41
C SER A 352 17.05 4.69 15.20
N LEU A 353 17.19 4.05 14.03
CA LEU A 353 16.57 2.75 13.73
C LEU A 353 16.92 1.68 14.76
N ILE A 354 18.18 1.62 15.17
CA ILE A 354 18.66 0.70 16.18
C ILE A 354 18.09 1.03 17.56
N ASP A 355 18.10 2.30 17.96
CA ASP A 355 17.58 2.73 19.26
C ASP A 355 16.09 2.39 19.43
N HIS A 356 15.30 2.44 18.35
CA HIS A 356 13.90 2.01 18.37
C HIS A 356 13.73 0.52 18.74
N LEU A 357 14.66 -0.35 18.34
CA LEU A 357 14.59 -1.77 18.68
C LEU A 357 14.80 -2.01 20.19
N TYR A 358 15.66 -1.20 20.81
CA TYR A 358 16.01 -1.33 22.22
C TYR A 358 15.19 -0.44 23.14
N TYR A 359 14.27 0.35 22.62
CA TYR A 359 13.48 1.28 23.42
C TYR A 359 12.55 0.55 24.40
N GLY A 360 12.40 1.13 25.60
CA GLY A 360 11.59 0.60 26.69
C GLY A 360 12.19 -0.64 27.37
N THR A 361 11.54 -1.12 28.43
CA THR A 361 12.07 -2.22 29.27
C THR A 361 11.37 -3.57 29.02
N THR A 362 10.28 -3.58 28.27
CA THR A 362 9.46 -4.78 28.07
C THR A 362 10.11 -5.75 27.10
N LYS A 363 10.10 -7.06 27.40
CA LYS A 363 10.59 -8.08 26.46
C LYS A 363 9.56 -8.30 25.34
N SER A 364 9.99 -8.24 24.09
CA SER A 364 9.09 -8.47 22.96
C SER A 364 8.98 -9.94 22.57
N ALA A 365 7.97 -10.25 21.78
CA ALA A 365 7.77 -11.56 21.17
C ALA A 365 8.20 -11.64 19.69
N LEU A 366 9.04 -10.68 19.24
CA LEU A 366 9.58 -10.59 17.89
C LEU A 366 10.40 -11.81 17.51
N GLN A 367 10.19 -12.29 16.28
CA GLN A 367 10.89 -13.40 15.64
C GLN A 367 11.73 -12.91 14.46
N GLU A 368 11.26 -11.88 13.76
CA GLU A 368 11.90 -11.32 12.58
C GLU A 368 12.00 -9.79 12.66
N ILE A 369 13.20 -9.28 12.36
CA ILE A 369 13.44 -7.85 12.17
C ILE A 369 14.07 -7.65 10.79
N LYS A 370 13.50 -6.74 10.00
CA LYS A 370 14.09 -6.26 8.74
C LYS A 370 14.27 -4.76 8.83
N VAL A 371 15.50 -4.30 8.64
CA VAL A 371 15.82 -2.88 8.55
C VAL A 371 16.27 -2.59 7.13
N THR A 372 15.65 -1.60 6.48
CA THR A 372 16.00 -1.15 5.13
C THR A 372 16.45 0.31 5.19
N LEU A 373 17.62 0.62 4.67
CA LEU A 373 18.10 1.98 4.46
C LEU A 373 18.14 2.29 2.98
N ASN A 374 17.29 3.20 2.54
CA ASN A 374 17.27 3.71 1.17
C ASN A 374 18.00 5.07 1.15
N VAL A 375 19.05 5.19 0.35
CA VAL A 375 19.86 6.41 0.19
C VAL A 375 19.72 6.88 -1.26
N GLY A 376 19.20 8.08 -1.47
CA GLY A 376 18.78 8.55 -2.81
C GLY A 376 19.91 9.01 -3.73
N HIS A 377 20.84 9.82 -3.23
CA HIS A 377 21.87 10.42 -4.08
C HIS A 377 23.21 10.44 -3.37
N VAL A 378 24.13 9.58 -3.80
CA VAL A 378 25.50 9.58 -3.28
C VAL A 378 26.49 9.76 -4.43
N LEU A 379 27.37 10.77 -4.31
CA LEU A 379 28.42 11.02 -5.30
C LEU A 379 29.56 10.03 -5.13
N TYR A 380 29.74 9.15 -6.11
CA TYR A 380 30.87 8.24 -6.13
C TYR A 380 32.18 8.98 -6.42
N LYS A 381 33.09 9.00 -5.44
CA LYS A 381 34.45 9.56 -5.56
C LYS A 381 35.54 8.54 -5.18
N GLY A 382 35.28 7.25 -5.38
CA GLY A 382 36.22 6.16 -5.05
C GLY A 382 36.00 5.56 -3.66
N ILE A 383 37.04 4.90 -3.14
CA ILE A 383 36.97 4.00 -1.97
C ILE A 383 36.64 4.67 -0.63
N ASN A 384 36.91 5.97 -0.47
CA ASN A 384 36.78 6.69 0.82
C ASN A 384 35.38 7.28 1.07
N MET A 385 34.38 6.81 0.32
CA MET A 385 33.06 7.43 0.26
C MET A 385 32.25 7.24 1.56
N PHE A 386 32.45 6.13 2.25
CA PHE A 386 31.74 5.77 3.48
C PHE A 386 32.62 5.83 4.73
N ASP A 387 33.84 6.35 4.64
CA ASP A 387 34.78 6.46 5.78
C ASP A 387 34.21 7.34 6.91
N ALA A 388 33.35 8.30 6.57
CA ALA A 388 32.70 9.19 7.53
C ALA A 388 31.39 8.61 8.11
N VAL A 389 30.92 7.46 7.62
CA VAL A 389 29.71 6.81 8.12
C VAL A 389 30.09 5.83 9.22
N ASP A 390 29.51 6.04 10.40
CA ASP A 390 29.70 5.11 11.52
C ASP A 390 28.62 4.02 11.45
N PHE A 391 29.05 2.81 11.09
CA PHE A 391 28.22 1.60 11.06
C PHE A 391 28.25 0.83 12.39
N GLY A 392 28.91 1.33 13.43
CA GLY A 392 29.08 0.63 14.70
C GLY A 392 27.77 0.24 15.38
N SER A 393 26.71 1.03 15.21
CA SER A 393 25.38 0.69 15.74
C SER A 393 24.77 -0.57 15.15
N LEU A 394 25.17 -0.98 13.93
CA LEU A 394 24.71 -2.23 13.32
C LEU A 394 25.17 -3.48 14.09
N GLN A 395 26.19 -3.39 14.95
CA GLN A 395 26.54 -4.47 15.90
C GLN A 395 25.33 -4.87 16.75
N ARG A 396 24.46 -3.91 17.08
CA ARG A 396 23.25 -4.14 17.86
C ARG A 396 22.14 -4.82 17.05
N LEU A 397 22.30 -5.08 15.76
CA LEU A 397 21.40 -5.94 14.96
C LEU A 397 21.76 -7.41 15.02
N ARG A 398 22.86 -7.77 15.68
CA ARG A 398 23.21 -9.16 15.90
C ARG A 398 22.14 -9.85 16.74
N ILE A 399 21.88 -11.11 16.39
CA ILE A 399 20.84 -11.91 17.03
C ILE A 399 21.10 -12.04 18.54
N ASP A 400 22.34 -12.22 18.97
CA ASP A 400 22.69 -12.37 20.38
C ASP A 400 22.53 -11.06 21.17
N SER A 401 22.87 -9.91 20.58
CA SER A 401 22.60 -8.60 21.18
C SER A 401 21.09 -8.35 21.30
N LEU A 402 20.33 -8.61 20.23
CA LEU A 402 18.88 -8.41 20.21
C LEU A 402 18.16 -9.37 21.15
N ARG A 403 18.64 -10.60 21.36
CA ARG A 403 18.03 -11.58 22.28
C ARG A 403 17.92 -11.09 23.72
N GLN A 404 18.74 -10.12 24.13
CA GLN A 404 18.61 -9.49 25.45
C GLN A 404 17.24 -8.79 25.62
N LYS A 405 16.75 -8.15 24.55
CA LYS A 405 15.47 -7.43 24.50
C LYS A 405 14.34 -8.25 23.83
N HIS A 406 14.68 -9.08 22.86
CA HIS A 406 13.78 -9.87 22.01
C HIS A 406 14.18 -11.35 22.04
N PRO A 407 13.85 -12.10 23.12
CA PRO A 407 14.37 -13.45 23.33
C PRO A 407 14.01 -14.47 22.24
N LEU A 408 12.93 -14.21 21.49
CA LEU A 408 12.41 -15.11 20.44
C LEU A 408 12.96 -14.79 19.04
N ILE A 409 13.89 -13.85 18.90
CA ILE A 409 14.41 -13.46 17.59
C ILE A 409 15.15 -14.64 16.92
N GLN A 410 14.77 -14.93 15.69
CA GLN A 410 15.28 -16.01 14.87
C GLN A 410 16.03 -15.49 13.64
N SER A 411 15.61 -14.35 13.10
CA SER A 411 16.20 -13.78 11.89
C SER A 411 16.26 -12.26 11.96
N THR A 412 17.40 -11.71 11.55
CA THR A 412 17.60 -10.28 11.35
C THR A 412 18.12 -10.03 9.94
N GLN A 413 17.60 -9.00 9.28
CA GLN A 413 18.02 -8.63 7.93
C GLN A 413 18.32 -7.14 7.90
N PHE A 414 19.44 -6.78 7.26
CA PHE A 414 19.80 -5.41 6.95
C PHE A 414 19.89 -5.25 5.44
N HIS A 415 19.12 -4.31 4.91
CA HIS A 415 19.10 -3.97 3.50
C HIS A 415 19.59 -2.53 3.34
N MET A 416 20.49 -2.28 2.39
CA MET A 416 20.91 -0.93 2.02
C MET A 416 20.78 -0.76 0.51
N ASN A 417 19.91 0.17 0.10
CA ASN A 417 19.73 0.53 -1.29
C ASN A 417 20.38 1.90 -1.51
N VAL A 418 21.34 1.98 -2.43
CA VAL A 418 22.12 3.20 -2.71
C VAL A 418 21.84 3.67 -4.13
N GLY A 419 21.25 4.85 -4.25
CA GLY A 419 21.11 5.58 -5.50
C GLY A 419 22.40 6.31 -5.83
N LEU A 420 22.95 5.99 -7.00
CA LEU A 420 24.19 6.56 -7.50
C LEU A 420 23.88 7.67 -8.51
N THR A 421 24.34 8.88 -8.21
CA THR A 421 24.21 10.01 -9.15
C THR A 421 25.23 9.84 -10.29
N PRO A 422 24.81 9.93 -11.55
CA PRO A 422 25.74 9.84 -12.68
C PRO A 422 26.63 11.09 -12.72
N GLN A 423 27.90 10.94 -12.33
CA GLN A 423 28.95 11.76 -12.96
C GLN A 423 29.31 11.09 -14.28
N ASN A 424 29.32 11.89 -15.35
CA ASN A 424 29.66 11.50 -16.72
C ASN A 424 30.63 10.29 -16.74
N SER A 425 30.17 9.15 -17.27
CA SER A 425 30.95 7.93 -17.62
C SER A 425 31.17 6.78 -16.62
N ALA A 426 30.42 6.63 -15.52
CA ALA A 426 30.58 5.40 -14.72
C ALA A 426 30.15 4.12 -15.49
N HIS A 427 30.94 3.03 -15.47
CA HIS A 427 30.65 1.70 -16.04
C HIS A 427 29.98 0.74 -15.02
N PRO A 428 29.33 -0.37 -15.41
CA PRO A 428 28.72 -1.35 -14.48
C PRO A 428 29.67 -1.86 -13.38
N GLU A 429 30.97 -1.97 -13.69
CA GLU A 429 32.02 -2.34 -12.73
C GLU A 429 32.06 -1.43 -11.49
N VAL A 430 31.68 -0.16 -11.64
CA VAL A 430 31.59 0.82 -10.53
C VAL A 430 30.45 0.49 -9.56
N GLN A 431 29.35 -0.11 -10.03
CA GLN A 431 28.23 -0.49 -9.16
C GLN A 431 28.63 -1.67 -8.26
N SER A 432 29.21 -2.71 -8.86
CA SER A 432 29.69 -3.88 -8.12
C SER A 432 30.78 -3.51 -7.11
N SER A 433 31.69 -2.58 -7.45
CA SER A 433 32.70 -2.11 -6.49
C SER A 433 32.09 -1.36 -5.31
N VAL A 434 31.05 -0.55 -5.52
CA VAL A 434 30.36 0.16 -4.41
C VAL A 434 29.67 -0.84 -3.48
N GLU A 435 28.93 -1.80 -4.05
CA GLU A 435 28.27 -2.84 -3.25
C GLU A 435 29.26 -3.64 -2.42
N GLU A 436 30.42 -3.99 -2.98
CA GLU A 436 31.48 -4.73 -2.30
C GLU A 436 32.13 -3.91 -1.17
N ILE A 437 32.48 -2.65 -1.44
CA ILE A 437 33.07 -1.75 -0.43
C ILE A 437 32.10 -1.55 0.74
N VAL A 438 30.85 -1.20 0.46
CA VAL A 438 29.83 -0.97 1.50
C VAL A 438 29.56 -2.26 2.28
N ARG A 439 29.44 -3.40 1.60
CA ARG A 439 29.27 -4.70 2.24
C ARG A 439 30.45 -5.02 3.17
N LYS A 440 31.69 -4.76 2.72
CA LYS A 440 32.88 -4.99 3.53
C LYS A 440 32.86 -4.12 4.79
N VAL A 441 32.65 -2.82 4.66
CA VAL A 441 32.62 -1.87 5.81
C VAL A 441 31.55 -2.28 6.83
N ILE A 442 30.35 -2.64 6.37
CA ILE A 442 29.27 -3.12 7.27
C ILE A 442 29.63 -4.45 7.92
N THR A 443 30.20 -5.38 7.16
CA THR A 443 30.59 -6.70 7.69
C THR A 443 31.67 -6.55 8.75
N ASP A 444 32.69 -5.71 8.49
CA ASP A 444 33.77 -5.40 9.44
C ASP A 444 33.20 -4.75 10.70
N ALA A 445 32.21 -3.85 10.58
CA ALA A 445 31.53 -3.25 11.71
C ALA A 445 30.79 -4.27 12.58
N ILE A 446 30.12 -5.27 11.99
CA ILE A 446 29.25 -6.21 12.73
C ILE A 446 30.03 -7.42 13.28
N THR A 447 31.08 -7.87 12.59
CA THR A 447 31.84 -9.10 12.91
C THR A 447 32.87 -8.94 14.03
N PHE A 448 33.00 -7.75 14.62
CA PHE A 448 33.93 -7.52 15.71
C PHE A 448 33.23 -7.58 17.07
N PRO A 449 33.65 -8.45 18.02
CA PRO A 449 34.68 -9.52 17.93
C PRO A 449 34.22 -10.77 17.15
N PRO A 450 35.10 -11.69 16.70
CA PRO A 450 34.75 -12.84 15.85
C PRO A 450 33.75 -13.81 16.48
N ILE A 451 32.69 -14.15 15.74
CA ILE A 451 31.51 -14.90 16.23
C ILE A 451 30.98 -15.85 15.14
N ASP A 452 30.18 -16.82 15.57
CA ASP A 452 29.33 -17.67 14.72
C ASP A 452 28.53 -16.84 13.68
N GLU A 453 28.74 -17.16 12.40
CA GLU A 453 28.05 -16.54 11.26
C GLU A 453 26.52 -16.66 11.37
N SER A 454 26.00 -17.67 12.08
CA SER A 454 24.55 -17.85 12.29
C SER A 454 23.88 -16.74 13.09
N LEU A 455 24.67 -15.95 13.84
CA LEU A 455 24.21 -14.84 14.68
C LEU A 455 24.24 -13.49 13.96
N LEU A 456 24.85 -13.44 12.77
CA LEU A 456 24.96 -12.23 11.97
C LEU A 456 23.65 -11.96 11.22
N PRO A 457 23.24 -10.69 11.07
CA PRO A 457 22.14 -10.34 10.20
C PRO A 457 22.45 -10.71 8.74
N LYS A 458 21.44 -11.09 7.97
CA LYS A 458 21.58 -11.21 6.51
C LYS A 458 21.72 -9.82 5.91
N ILE A 459 22.85 -9.55 5.28
CA ILE A 459 23.18 -8.24 4.68
C ILE A 459 22.91 -8.27 3.18
N HIS A 460 22.07 -7.36 2.72
CA HIS A 460 21.75 -7.16 1.30
C HIS A 460 22.06 -5.72 0.90
N ILE A 461 23.03 -5.53 0.00
CA ILE A 461 23.39 -4.22 -0.54
C ILE A 461 23.02 -4.19 -2.02
N CYS A 462 22.36 -3.13 -2.45
CA CYS A 462 22.03 -2.90 -3.85
C CYS A 462 22.34 -1.47 -4.25
N ALA A 463 23.17 -1.28 -5.28
CA ALA A 463 23.48 0.01 -5.85
C ALA A 463 22.76 0.17 -7.20
N LYS A 464 21.90 1.18 -7.32
CA LYS A 464 21.15 1.45 -8.55
C LYS A 464 21.52 2.82 -9.11
N ARG A 465 21.61 2.90 -10.43
CA ARG A 465 21.60 4.20 -11.11
C ARG A 465 20.17 4.69 -11.17
N GLU A 466 19.98 5.95 -10.84
CA GLU A 466 18.76 6.63 -11.23
C GLU A 466 18.83 6.95 -12.73
N HIS A 467 17.74 6.67 -13.43
CA HIS A 467 17.58 6.88 -14.88
C HIS A 467 16.98 8.23 -15.19
#